data_AF-J9GXU3-F1
#
_entry.id   AF-J9GXU3-F1
#
_cell.length_a   1.000
_cell.length_b   1.000
_cell.length_c   1.000
_cell.angle_alpha   90.00
_cell.angle_beta   90.00
_cell.angle_gamma   90.00
#
_symmetry.space_group_name_H-M   'P 1'
#
loop_
_entity.id
_entity.type
_entity.pdbx_description
1 polymer ?
#
loop_
_entity_poly.entity_id
_entity_poly.type
_entity_poly.pdbx_seq_one_letter_code
_entity_poly.pdbx_strand_id
1 'polypeptide(L)'
;MQGNKHTNNLTGYRLVAPNNKGRIFLDRLTFPVKKVNDRTTPDMQMPTNNSLTYRDLWHWCRVWQWEQYQYDLPLPTQLSAKEETELKNVEQRLTELLDIHKAPQEAVDNAYKVFKKAHIQPSGKGFTGAPIVAPDELNRKQGELSWNDLETMFSGFAYDAFYNHSKEALQHYFIVWDYAIDQGFAFGSGMGTNHHYGYQVRKIYTSAWLIREAIWQNEKRDQIIAALAFWSALQETRKPYQHGRDELLDTWHTLSMAKTVSALLYPNPCERVRALKGLSRWISTSLNYTPGTIGGIKVDGTTFHHGGFYPAYTTGVLAMIGQFTHLTQGTDYQLTLEARQVLKSAFLAMRNYSNKYEWSTGISGRHPFSGSMKEDDIAAFAYLALSGDLSGQGNSFDHALAADYLRL
;
A
#
# COMPACT_ATOMS: atom_id res chain seq x y z
N MET A 1 -10.79 17.78 -20.46
CA MET A 1 -10.96 19.14 -21.02
C MET A 1 -12.38 19.35 -21.50
N GLN A 2 -13.03 20.42 -21.05
CA GLN A 2 -14.31 20.90 -21.60
C GLN A 2 -14.06 21.65 -22.92
N GLY A 3 -15.10 21.82 -23.75
CA GLY A 3 -15.02 22.58 -24.99
C GLY A 3 -15.01 21.74 -26.27
N ASN A 4 -15.05 22.44 -27.41
CA ASN A 4 -15.04 21.86 -28.76
C ASN A 4 -13.65 21.31 -29.10
N LYS A 5 -13.58 20.01 -29.44
CA LYS A 5 -12.34 19.28 -29.77
C LYS A 5 -12.28 18.82 -31.23
N HIS A 6 -13.07 19.42 -32.12
CA HIS A 6 -13.11 19.03 -33.54
C HIS A 6 -11.86 19.42 -34.33
N THR A 7 -10.98 20.25 -33.75
CA THR A 7 -9.73 20.73 -34.38
C THR A 7 -8.56 20.50 -33.42
N ASN A 8 -7.46 19.99 -33.97
CA ASN A 8 -6.17 19.85 -33.27
C ASN A 8 -5.29 21.10 -33.40
N ASN A 9 -5.73 22.13 -34.14
CA ASN A 9 -4.99 23.38 -34.29
C ASN A 9 -5.19 24.27 -33.06
N LEU A 10 -4.24 24.21 -32.13
CA LEU A 10 -4.14 25.11 -30.98
C LEU A 10 -3.42 26.39 -31.42
N THR A 11 -4.13 27.52 -31.49
CA THR A 11 -3.55 28.82 -31.88
C THR A 11 -3.12 29.68 -30.70
N GLY A 12 -3.41 29.26 -29.47
CA GLY A 12 -3.01 29.97 -28.26
C GLY A 12 -3.29 29.18 -26.98
N TYR A 13 -2.52 29.48 -25.94
CA TYR A 13 -2.67 28.96 -24.59
C TYR A 13 -2.74 30.13 -23.62
N ARG A 14 -3.73 30.12 -22.72
CA ARG A 14 -3.93 31.18 -21.72
C ARG A 14 -4.13 30.57 -20.35
N LEU A 15 -3.27 30.96 -19.41
CA LEU A 15 -3.47 30.73 -17.99
C LEU A 15 -4.18 31.94 -17.40
N VAL A 16 -5.38 31.72 -16.86
CA VAL A 16 -6.18 32.76 -16.24
C VAL A 16 -6.08 32.62 -14.73
N ALA A 17 -5.52 33.63 -14.06
CA ALA A 17 -5.44 33.65 -12.61
C ALA A 17 -6.84 33.84 -11.98
N PRO A 18 -7.10 33.26 -10.78
CA PRO A 18 -8.28 33.58 -10.00
C PRO A 18 -8.31 35.07 -9.59
N ASN A 19 -9.46 35.55 -9.12
CA ASN A 19 -9.65 36.95 -8.70
C ASN A 19 -9.04 37.24 -7.31
N ASN A 20 -7.76 36.90 -7.13
CA ASN A 20 -6.94 37.22 -5.97
C ASN A 20 -5.46 37.32 -6.38
N LYS A 21 -4.66 38.00 -5.56
CA LYS A 21 -3.21 38.11 -5.78
C LYS A 21 -2.51 36.85 -5.28
N GLY A 22 -1.54 36.36 -6.04
CA GLY A 22 -0.74 35.20 -5.68
C GLY A 22 0.49 35.06 -6.56
N ARG A 23 1.28 34.02 -6.31
CA ARG A 23 2.44 33.64 -7.12
C ARG A 23 2.37 32.14 -7.39
N ILE A 24 2.61 31.76 -8.63
CA ILE A 24 2.83 30.36 -9.04
C ILE A 24 4.18 30.27 -9.74
N PHE A 25 4.81 29.11 -9.65
CA PHE A 25 5.97 28.74 -10.44
C PHE A 25 5.52 27.63 -11.38
N LEU A 26 5.89 27.74 -12.65
CA LEU A 26 5.56 26.76 -13.67
C LEU A 26 6.85 26.21 -14.25
N ASP A 27 6.97 24.90 -14.26
CA ASP A 27 8.08 24.18 -14.86
C ASP A 27 7.54 22.93 -15.58
N ARG A 28 8.34 22.34 -16.47
CA ARG A 28 8.02 21.11 -17.23
C ARG A 28 6.69 21.18 -17.99
N LEU A 29 6.30 22.36 -18.47
CA LEU A 29 5.11 22.51 -19.29
C LEU A 29 5.29 21.78 -20.62
N THR A 30 4.44 20.78 -20.87
CA THR A 30 4.40 20.07 -22.15
C THR A 30 2.99 20.15 -22.75
N PHE A 31 2.92 20.31 -24.08
CA PHE A 31 1.67 20.24 -24.80
C PHE A 31 1.49 18.81 -25.34
N PRO A 32 0.30 18.20 -25.19
CA PRO A 32 0.07 16.84 -25.64
C PRO A 32 0.14 16.76 -27.17
N VAL A 33 1.29 16.30 -27.68
CA VAL A 33 1.47 15.98 -29.11
C VAL A 33 0.93 14.58 -29.47
N LYS A 34 0.68 13.75 -28.45
CA LYS A 34 0.08 12.42 -28.53
C LYS A 34 -1.05 12.31 -27.51
N LYS A 35 -1.92 11.31 -27.68
CA LYS A 35 -2.93 10.97 -26.67
C LYS A 35 -2.22 10.75 -25.33
N VAL A 36 -2.68 11.46 -24.30
CA VAL A 36 -2.22 11.26 -22.92
C VAL A 36 -2.62 9.86 -22.46
N ASN A 37 -1.77 9.20 -21.67
CA ASN A 37 -2.03 7.86 -21.17
C ASN A 37 -3.32 7.83 -20.33
N ASP A 38 -4.14 6.79 -20.49
CA ASP A 38 -5.39 6.60 -19.75
C ASP A 38 -5.15 6.39 -18.22
N ARG A 39 -3.89 6.20 -17.81
CA ARG A 39 -3.44 6.10 -16.41
C ARG A 39 -3.33 7.44 -15.67
N THR A 40 -3.73 8.57 -16.27
CA THR A 40 -3.73 9.84 -15.53
C THR A 40 -4.63 9.76 -14.31
N THR A 41 -4.08 10.15 -13.16
CA THR A 41 -4.72 9.96 -11.86
C THR A 41 -5.50 11.22 -11.47
N PRO A 42 -6.81 11.12 -11.14
CA PRO A 42 -7.55 12.20 -10.53
C PRO A 42 -7.03 12.47 -9.12
N ASP A 43 -6.99 13.74 -8.76
CA ASP A 43 -6.52 14.18 -7.46
C ASP A 43 -7.28 15.43 -6.99
N MET A 44 -6.86 16.02 -5.86
CA MET A 44 -7.53 17.18 -5.29
C MET A 44 -7.51 18.41 -6.22
N GLN A 45 -6.45 18.56 -7.01
CA GLN A 45 -6.27 19.69 -7.93
C GLN A 45 -7.09 19.46 -9.21
N MET A 46 -7.14 18.22 -9.68
CA MET A 46 -7.82 17.81 -10.90
C MET A 46 -8.71 16.57 -10.64
N PRO A 47 -9.88 16.74 -9.99
CA PRO A 47 -10.72 15.61 -9.57
C PRO A 47 -11.38 14.84 -10.73
N THR A 48 -11.24 15.32 -11.96
CA THR A 48 -11.84 14.73 -13.19
C THR A 48 -10.78 14.43 -14.27
N ASN A 49 -9.51 14.23 -13.88
CA ASN A 49 -8.32 14.25 -14.74
C ASN A 49 -8.13 13.11 -15.77
N ASN A 50 -9.16 12.34 -16.13
CA ASN A 50 -8.95 11.22 -17.07
C ASN A 50 -10.13 10.86 -17.98
N SER A 51 -11.25 11.59 -17.97
CA SER A 51 -12.45 11.31 -18.79
C SER A 51 -13.08 9.91 -18.65
N LEU A 52 -12.39 8.98 -18.01
CA LEU A 52 -12.86 7.66 -17.65
C LEU A 52 -13.81 7.75 -16.47
N THR A 53 -14.77 6.82 -16.43
CA THR A 53 -15.55 6.63 -15.21
C THR A 53 -14.67 5.93 -14.18
N TYR A 54 -14.95 6.10 -12.89
CA TYR A 54 -14.19 5.43 -11.83
C TYR A 54 -14.16 3.90 -11.95
N ARG A 55 -15.11 3.30 -12.67
CA ARG A 55 -15.12 1.86 -12.97
C ARG A 55 -13.98 1.45 -13.89
N ASP A 56 -13.62 2.32 -14.83
CA ASP A 56 -12.60 2.04 -15.85
C ASP A 56 -11.20 2.40 -15.35
N LEU A 57 -11.09 2.95 -14.13
CA LEU A 57 -9.83 3.23 -13.48
C LEU A 57 -9.29 2.01 -12.78
N TRP A 58 -8.01 1.74 -13.06
CA TRP A 58 -7.17 0.92 -12.20
C TRP A 58 -7.26 1.38 -10.76
N HIS A 59 -7.25 0.42 -9.83
CA HIS A 59 -7.44 0.71 -8.41
C HIS A 59 -6.39 1.70 -7.85
N TRP A 60 -5.19 1.69 -8.42
CA TRP A 60 -4.12 2.65 -8.13
C TRP A 60 -4.53 4.12 -8.30
N CYS A 61 -5.34 4.42 -9.31
CA CYS A 61 -5.76 5.76 -9.67
C CYS A 61 -7.02 6.22 -8.92
N ARG A 62 -7.54 5.42 -7.97
CA ARG A 62 -8.82 5.67 -7.27
C ARG A 62 -8.67 6.28 -5.88
N VAL A 63 -7.45 6.58 -5.44
CA VAL A 63 -7.18 7.10 -4.08
C VAL A 63 -8.00 8.35 -3.78
N TRP A 64 -8.05 9.33 -4.70
CA TRP A 64 -8.85 10.54 -4.50
C TRP A 64 -10.36 10.28 -4.48
N GLN A 65 -10.84 9.31 -5.26
CA GLN A 65 -12.24 8.88 -5.21
C GLN A 65 -12.58 8.34 -3.81
N TRP A 66 -11.74 7.45 -3.29
CA TRP A 66 -11.96 6.83 -1.98
C TRP A 66 -11.82 7.84 -0.85
N GLU A 67 -11.01 8.89 -1.00
CA GLU A 67 -10.95 10.00 -0.04
C GLU A 67 -12.31 10.68 0.17
N GLN A 68 -13.22 10.62 -0.81
CA GLN A 68 -14.59 11.14 -0.65
C GLN A 68 -15.48 10.23 0.22
N TYR A 69 -15.03 9.03 0.58
CA TYR A 69 -15.79 8.13 1.45
C TYR A 69 -15.78 8.66 2.87
N GLN A 70 -16.94 8.59 3.50
CA GLN A 70 -17.10 8.76 4.95
C GLN A 70 -17.10 7.39 5.62
N TYR A 71 -16.57 7.33 6.84
CA TYR A 71 -16.73 6.14 7.67
C TYR A 71 -18.21 5.92 7.96
N ASP A 72 -18.68 4.70 7.70
CA ASP A 72 -19.98 4.21 8.17
C ASP A 72 -19.89 3.57 9.57
N LEU A 73 -18.67 3.30 10.05
CA LEU A 73 -18.41 2.90 11.43
C LEU A 73 -18.31 4.14 12.33
N PRO A 74 -18.98 4.15 13.50
CA PRO A 74 -18.91 5.28 14.41
C PRO A 74 -17.51 5.42 14.99
N LEU A 75 -17.10 6.65 15.29
CA LEU A 75 -15.90 6.91 16.09
C LEU A 75 -16.23 6.62 17.56
N PRO A 76 -15.52 5.70 18.24
CA PRO A 76 -15.70 5.51 19.67
C PRO A 76 -15.39 6.81 20.43
N THR A 77 -16.16 7.12 21.46
CA THR A 77 -15.88 8.29 22.32
C THR A 77 -14.69 8.06 23.23
N GLN A 78 -14.49 6.81 23.66
CA GLN A 78 -13.36 6.31 24.43
C GLN A 78 -13.18 4.83 24.13
N LEU A 79 -12.00 4.29 24.42
CA LEU A 79 -11.74 2.86 24.28
C LEU A 79 -12.22 2.10 25.52
N SER A 80 -12.76 0.90 25.31
CA SER A 80 -12.92 -0.08 26.38
C SER A 80 -11.57 -0.72 26.75
N ALA A 81 -11.45 -1.27 27.96
CA ALA A 81 -10.24 -1.97 28.40
C ALA A 81 -9.85 -3.13 27.46
N LYS A 82 -10.85 -3.80 26.87
CA LYS A 82 -10.66 -4.83 25.84
C LYS A 82 -10.04 -4.22 24.57
N GLU A 83 -10.62 -3.15 24.03
CA GLU A 83 -10.09 -2.49 22.83
C GLU A 83 -8.68 -1.95 23.04
N GLU A 84 -8.36 -1.40 24.21
CA GLU A 84 -7.00 -0.96 24.53
C GLU A 84 -6.00 -2.11 24.52
N THR A 85 -6.36 -3.25 25.11
CA THR A 85 -5.50 -4.43 25.17
C THR A 85 -5.32 -5.05 23.79
N GLU A 86 -6.40 -5.22 23.04
CA GLU A 86 -6.35 -5.77 21.69
C GLU A 86 -5.58 -4.87 20.72
N LEU A 87 -5.76 -3.55 20.80
CA LEU A 87 -5.00 -2.62 19.99
C LEU A 87 -3.50 -2.73 20.28
N LYS A 88 -3.11 -2.73 21.57
CA LYS A 88 -1.70 -2.92 21.97
C LYS A 88 -1.12 -4.24 21.48
N ASN A 89 -1.89 -5.33 21.53
CA ASN A 89 -1.46 -6.63 21.03
C ASN A 89 -1.19 -6.59 19.51
N VAL A 90 -2.06 -5.93 18.74
CA VAL A 90 -1.86 -5.76 17.29
C VAL A 90 -0.62 -4.91 17.00
N GLU A 91 -0.44 -3.80 17.73
CA GLU A 91 0.73 -2.92 17.59
C GLU A 91 2.04 -3.65 17.96
N GLN A 92 2.03 -4.47 19.00
CA GLN A 92 3.17 -5.29 19.41
C GLN A 92 3.52 -6.32 18.32
N ARG A 93 2.54 -7.11 17.85
CA ARG A 93 2.76 -8.10 16.79
C ARG A 93 3.25 -7.44 15.49
N LEU A 94 2.75 -6.24 15.17
CA LEU A 94 3.24 -5.49 14.01
C LEU A 94 4.71 -5.07 14.20
N THR A 95 5.08 -4.66 15.41
CA THR A 95 6.48 -4.35 15.74
C THR A 95 7.37 -5.57 15.59
N GLU A 96 6.96 -6.72 16.14
CA GLU A 96 7.70 -7.98 16.03
C GLU A 96 7.82 -8.45 14.57
N LEU A 97 6.74 -8.34 13.80
CA LEU A 97 6.72 -8.73 12.38
C LEU A 97 7.63 -7.85 11.50
N LEU A 98 7.71 -6.55 11.81
CA LEU A 98 8.50 -5.59 11.02
C LEU A 98 9.94 -5.42 11.53
N ASP A 99 10.26 -5.97 12.69
CA ASP A 99 11.61 -5.90 13.25
C ASP A 99 12.54 -6.86 12.51
N ILE A 100 13.50 -6.29 11.78
CA ILE A 100 14.56 -7.04 11.10
C ILE A 100 15.78 -7.29 12.01
N HIS A 101 15.68 -6.92 13.29
CA HIS A 101 16.64 -7.07 14.39
C HIS A 101 17.98 -6.33 14.23
N LYS A 102 18.42 -6.03 13.00
CA LYS A 102 19.65 -5.30 12.72
C LYS A 102 19.54 -4.51 11.42
N ALA A 103 20.07 -3.28 11.43
CA ALA A 103 20.20 -2.47 10.22
C ALA A 103 21.07 -3.18 9.16
N PRO A 104 20.57 -3.38 7.93
CA PRO A 104 21.37 -3.85 6.81
C PRO A 104 22.30 -2.72 6.35
N GLN A 105 23.62 -2.90 6.49
CA GLN A 105 24.59 -1.85 6.15
C GLN A 105 24.44 -1.35 4.72
N GLU A 106 24.18 -2.24 3.76
CA GLU A 106 23.96 -1.87 2.37
C GLU A 106 22.76 -0.93 2.18
N ALA A 107 21.65 -1.17 2.92
CA ALA A 107 20.48 -0.31 2.85
C ALA A 107 20.77 1.09 3.42
N VAL A 108 21.51 1.15 4.52
CA VAL A 108 21.97 2.42 5.12
C VAL A 108 22.88 3.17 4.15
N ASP A 109 23.92 2.53 3.62
CA ASP A 109 24.86 3.14 2.68
C ASP A 109 24.15 3.66 1.43
N ASN A 110 23.17 2.91 0.91
CA ASN A 110 22.40 3.32 -0.25
C ASN A 110 21.51 4.54 0.04
N ALA A 111 20.91 4.65 1.24
CA ALA A 111 20.16 5.84 1.63
C ALA A 111 21.05 7.10 1.60
N TYR A 112 22.24 7.05 2.20
CA TYR A 112 23.18 8.17 2.19
C TYR A 112 23.67 8.51 0.77
N LYS A 113 23.92 7.51 -0.09
CA LYS A 113 24.28 7.73 -1.51
C LYS A 113 23.17 8.44 -2.28
N VAL A 114 21.92 7.97 -2.16
CA VAL A 114 20.77 8.56 -2.85
C VAL A 114 20.50 9.96 -2.33
N PHE A 115 20.54 10.18 -1.01
CA PHE A 115 20.35 11.50 -0.40
C PHE A 115 21.40 12.52 -0.88
N LYS A 116 22.68 12.10 -0.94
CA LYS A 116 23.75 12.94 -1.49
C LYS A 116 23.50 13.29 -2.95
N LYS A 117 23.07 12.33 -3.77
CA LYS A 117 22.74 12.54 -5.20
C LYS A 117 21.51 13.44 -5.38
N ALA A 118 20.57 13.39 -4.44
CA ALA A 118 19.35 14.19 -4.50
C ALA A 118 19.61 15.69 -4.31
N HIS A 119 20.75 16.07 -3.69
CA HIS A 119 21.13 17.46 -3.44
C HIS A 119 20.02 18.29 -2.79
N ILE A 120 19.33 17.70 -1.81
CA ILE A 120 18.19 18.31 -1.11
C ILE A 120 18.69 19.50 -0.28
N GLN A 121 18.17 20.69 -0.57
CA GLN A 121 18.53 21.93 0.12
C GLN A 121 17.28 22.78 0.38
N PRO A 122 17.13 23.38 1.58
CA PRO A 122 16.07 24.33 1.84
C PRO A 122 16.15 25.54 0.88
N SER A 123 15.01 25.97 0.34
CA SER A 123 14.90 27.13 -0.53
C SER A 123 13.57 27.85 -0.32
N GLY A 124 13.64 29.05 0.26
CA GLY A 124 12.45 29.82 0.62
C GLY A 124 11.57 29.07 1.63
N LYS A 125 10.36 28.67 1.21
CA LYS A 125 9.42 27.89 2.03
C LYS A 125 9.41 26.38 1.72
N GLY A 126 10.20 25.95 0.73
CA GLY A 126 10.24 24.57 0.25
C GLY A 126 11.67 24.11 0.07
N PHE A 127 11.90 23.24 -0.93
CA PHE A 127 13.21 22.64 -1.17
C PHE A 127 13.60 22.70 -2.65
N THR A 128 14.90 22.69 -2.90
CA THR A 128 15.48 22.34 -4.19
C THR A 128 16.16 20.99 -4.10
N GLY A 129 16.17 20.23 -5.20
CA GLY A 129 16.77 18.91 -5.28
C GLY A 129 16.41 18.22 -6.61
N ALA A 130 16.89 17.00 -6.79
CA ALA A 130 16.58 16.18 -7.96
C ALA A 130 15.11 15.72 -7.95
N PRO A 131 14.29 16.12 -8.94
CA PRO A 131 12.83 16.03 -8.82
C PRO A 131 12.34 14.58 -8.67
N ILE A 132 11.27 14.41 -7.88
CA ILE A 132 10.57 13.12 -7.77
C ILE A 132 9.53 13.00 -8.88
N VAL A 133 9.66 11.98 -9.71
CA VAL A 133 8.82 11.75 -10.89
C VAL A 133 8.23 10.35 -10.86
N ALA A 134 6.98 10.23 -11.31
CA ALA A 134 6.35 8.94 -11.48
C ALA A 134 7.15 8.05 -12.44
N PRO A 135 7.26 6.73 -12.20
CA PRO A 135 8.07 5.83 -13.02
C PRO A 135 7.76 5.85 -14.51
N ASP A 136 6.49 6.02 -14.87
CA ASP A 136 6.03 6.08 -16.27
C ASP A 136 6.57 7.32 -17.02
N GLU A 137 7.02 8.35 -16.29
CA GLU A 137 7.54 9.61 -16.85
C GLU A 137 9.02 9.88 -16.49
N LEU A 138 9.64 8.95 -15.76
CA LEU A 138 10.97 9.10 -15.18
C LEU A 138 12.08 9.09 -16.25
N ASN A 139 12.95 10.10 -16.20
CA ASN A 139 14.19 10.19 -16.97
C ASN A 139 15.42 10.20 -16.05
N ARG A 140 15.89 9.01 -15.69
CA ARG A 140 17.09 8.85 -14.83
C ARG A 140 18.36 9.50 -15.39
N LYS A 141 18.46 9.67 -16.71
CA LYS A 141 19.62 10.34 -17.33
C LYS A 141 19.67 11.83 -17.02
N GLN A 142 18.52 12.44 -16.71
CA GLN A 142 18.43 13.83 -16.26
C GLN A 142 18.60 13.98 -14.74
N GLY A 143 18.96 12.90 -14.04
CA GLY A 143 19.17 12.92 -12.59
C GLY A 143 17.89 12.78 -11.78
N GLU A 144 16.73 12.57 -12.41
CA GLU A 144 15.44 12.43 -11.73
C GLU A 144 15.38 11.20 -10.83
N LEU A 145 14.57 11.31 -9.78
CA LEU A 145 14.34 10.29 -8.77
C LEU A 145 12.90 9.78 -8.86
N SER A 146 12.66 8.54 -8.41
CA SER A 146 11.31 7.98 -8.29
C SER A 146 10.93 7.69 -6.84
N TRP A 147 9.73 7.17 -6.60
CA TRP A 147 9.31 6.72 -5.26
C TRP A 147 10.22 5.62 -4.70
N ASN A 148 10.86 4.79 -5.54
CA ASN A 148 11.88 3.83 -5.07
C ASN A 148 13.10 4.53 -4.46
N ASP A 149 13.48 5.69 -5.00
CA ASP A 149 14.60 6.48 -4.46
C ASP A 149 14.20 7.10 -3.11
N LEU A 150 12.94 7.57 -2.97
CA LEU A 150 12.37 7.96 -1.66
C LEU A 150 12.35 6.78 -0.67
N GLU A 151 11.84 5.62 -1.09
CA GLU A 151 11.79 4.41 -0.27
C GLU A 151 13.19 4.00 0.20
N THR A 152 14.19 4.10 -0.67
CA THR A 152 15.60 3.83 -0.34
C THR A 152 16.08 4.76 0.76
N MET A 153 15.86 6.07 0.63
CA MET A 153 16.24 7.05 1.67
C MET A 153 15.50 6.79 2.98
N PHE A 154 14.17 6.69 2.95
CA PHE A 154 13.36 6.49 4.15
C PHE A 154 13.73 5.21 4.90
N SER A 155 13.84 4.08 4.19
CA SER A 155 14.16 2.81 4.84
C SER A 155 15.56 2.78 5.44
N GLY A 156 16.60 3.21 4.71
CA GLY A 156 17.96 3.21 5.25
C GLY A 156 18.14 4.19 6.41
N PHE A 157 17.55 5.39 6.35
CA PHE A 157 17.60 6.33 7.48
C PHE A 157 16.81 5.85 8.69
N ALA A 158 15.64 5.23 8.49
CA ALA A 158 14.91 4.64 9.60
C ALA A 158 15.68 3.48 10.24
N TYR A 159 16.32 2.61 9.45
CA TYR A 159 17.14 1.52 10.00
C TYR A 159 18.32 2.05 10.80
N ASP A 160 19.05 3.04 10.29
CA ASP A 160 20.20 3.61 10.99
C ASP A 160 19.78 4.36 12.26
N ALA A 161 18.66 5.10 12.21
CA ALA A 161 18.11 5.78 13.39
C ALA A 161 17.60 4.78 14.44
N PHE A 162 16.90 3.72 14.02
CA PHE A 162 16.25 2.77 14.94
C PHE A 162 17.26 1.79 15.56
N TYR A 163 18.10 1.13 14.74
CA TYR A 163 19.00 0.07 15.21
C TYR A 163 20.37 0.58 15.67
N ASN A 164 20.90 1.62 15.03
CA ASN A 164 22.22 2.18 15.37
C ASN A 164 22.11 3.47 16.20
N HIS A 165 20.88 3.92 16.50
CA HIS A 165 20.60 5.13 17.28
C HIS A 165 21.22 6.42 16.68
N SER A 166 21.35 6.45 15.34
CA SER A 166 21.92 7.58 14.60
C SER A 166 20.97 8.79 14.62
N LYS A 167 21.37 9.83 15.36
CA LYS A 167 20.63 11.11 15.41
C LYS A 167 20.66 11.84 14.07
N GLU A 168 21.76 11.71 13.33
CA GLU A 168 21.91 12.29 11.99
C GLU A 168 20.94 11.63 11.01
N ALA A 169 20.83 10.30 11.00
CA ALA A 169 19.86 9.60 10.17
C ALA A 169 18.42 10.01 10.49
N LEU A 170 18.08 10.20 11.78
CA LEU A 170 16.76 10.70 12.15
C LEU A 170 16.49 12.12 11.62
N GLN A 171 17.49 13.00 11.62
CA GLN A 171 17.37 14.33 11.02
C GLN A 171 17.17 14.23 9.50
N HIS A 172 17.97 13.41 8.81
CA HIS A 172 17.81 13.17 7.38
C HIS A 172 16.44 12.56 7.04
N TYR A 173 15.92 11.65 7.86
CA TYR A 173 14.59 11.07 7.69
C TYR A 173 13.51 12.16 7.61
N PHE A 174 13.55 13.16 8.50
CA PHE A 174 12.58 14.26 8.47
C PHE A 174 12.84 15.28 7.35
N ILE A 175 14.09 15.53 6.98
CA ILE A 175 14.42 16.34 5.79
C ILE A 175 13.85 15.68 4.52
N VAL A 176 13.93 14.35 4.41
CA VAL A 176 13.35 13.62 3.28
C VAL A 176 11.82 13.69 3.29
N TRP A 177 11.16 13.64 4.45
CA TRP A 177 9.71 13.87 4.53
C TRP A 177 9.30 15.25 4.05
N ASP A 178 9.99 16.28 4.51
CA ASP A 178 9.76 17.66 4.09
C ASP A 178 9.93 17.84 2.58
N TYR A 179 11.02 17.28 2.06
CA TYR A 179 11.32 17.25 0.63
C TYR A 179 10.24 16.49 -0.16
N ALA A 180 9.85 15.29 0.29
CA ALA A 180 8.89 14.45 -0.41
C ALA A 180 7.51 15.13 -0.50
N ILE A 181 7.06 15.78 0.58
CA ILE A 181 5.80 16.53 0.61
C ILE A 181 5.88 17.75 -0.32
N ASP A 182 6.99 18.50 -0.31
CA ASP A 182 7.22 19.64 -1.21
C ASP A 182 7.22 19.22 -2.70
N GLN A 183 7.73 18.02 -3.00
CA GLN A 183 7.73 17.42 -4.34
C GLN A 183 6.36 16.83 -4.74
N GLY A 184 5.39 16.77 -3.83
CA GLY A 184 4.03 16.33 -4.12
C GLY A 184 3.71 14.89 -3.72
N PHE A 185 4.58 14.17 -3.01
CA PHE A 185 4.20 12.94 -2.28
C PHE A 185 3.45 13.34 -1.00
N ALA A 186 2.27 13.90 -1.20
CA ALA A 186 1.47 14.57 -0.18
C ALA A 186 0.00 14.12 -0.26
N PHE A 187 -0.77 14.49 0.76
CA PHE A 187 -2.22 14.30 0.77
C PHE A 187 -2.86 14.96 -0.46
N GLY A 188 -3.75 14.22 -1.15
CA GLY A 188 -4.54 14.75 -2.26
C GLY A 188 -3.78 14.97 -3.56
N SER A 189 -2.53 14.51 -3.67
CA SER A 189 -1.74 14.58 -4.89
C SER A 189 -1.68 13.22 -5.57
N GLY A 190 -2.07 13.16 -6.85
CA GLY A 190 -1.91 11.97 -7.70
C GLY A 190 -0.60 11.95 -8.47
N MET A 191 0.21 13.03 -8.36
CA MET A 191 1.47 13.25 -9.09
C MET A 191 1.36 12.99 -10.61
N GLY A 192 0.21 13.30 -11.21
CA GLY A 192 -0.07 13.08 -12.63
C GLY A 192 -0.46 11.64 -12.97
N THR A 193 0.39 10.66 -12.66
CA THR A 193 0.12 9.22 -12.79
C THR A 193 0.72 8.47 -11.61
N ASN A 194 -0.01 7.49 -11.08
CA ASN A 194 0.45 6.66 -9.96
C ASN A 194 0.24 5.16 -10.17
N HIS A 195 0.12 4.72 -11.41
CA HIS A 195 -0.08 3.31 -11.72
C HIS A 195 1.04 2.42 -11.12
N HIS A 196 0.66 1.36 -10.38
CA HIS A 196 1.57 0.47 -9.64
C HIS A 196 2.43 1.12 -8.54
N TYR A 197 2.06 2.31 -8.02
CA TYR A 197 2.86 2.98 -7.00
C TYR A 197 3.08 2.11 -5.75
N GLY A 198 2.12 1.25 -5.39
CA GLY A 198 2.18 0.45 -4.17
C GLY A 198 3.41 -0.45 -4.09
N TYR A 199 3.94 -0.91 -5.22
CA TYR A 199 5.19 -1.71 -5.25
C TYR A 199 6.43 -0.91 -4.82
N GLN A 200 6.37 0.42 -4.89
CA GLN A 200 7.50 1.35 -4.75
C GLN A 200 7.53 2.11 -3.43
N VAL A 201 6.50 1.93 -2.60
CA VAL A 201 6.31 2.68 -1.35
C VAL A 201 6.19 1.78 -0.12
N ARG A 202 6.32 0.45 -0.28
CA ARG A 202 6.08 -0.52 0.80
C ARG A 202 6.96 -0.25 2.01
N LYS A 203 8.27 -0.05 1.82
CA LYS A 203 9.19 0.16 2.94
C LYS A 203 9.07 1.56 3.54
N ILE A 204 8.40 2.51 2.87
CA ILE A 204 8.07 3.80 3.48
C ILE A 204 7.18 3.57 4.72
N TYR A 205 6.20 2.67 4.63
CA TYR A 205 5.33 2.32 5.76
C TYR A 205 6.07 1.55 6.85
N THR A 206 6.91 0.58 6.49
CA THR A 206 7.79 -0.09 7.47
C THR A 206 8.67 0.92 8.21
N SER A 207 9.28 1.86 7.49
CA SER A 207 10.10 2.93 8.09
C SER A 207 9.30 3.82 9.04
N ALA A 208 8.06 4.17 8.65
CA ALA A 208 7.19 5.02 9.45
C ALA A 208 6.74 4.31 10.74
N TRP A 209 6.52 2.99 10.68
CA TRP A 209 6.23 2.20 11.89
C TRP A 209 7.43 2.16 12.84
N LEU A 210 8.64 1.92 12.34
CA LEU A 210 9.86 1.87 13.17
C LEU A 210 10.16 3.23 13.83
N ILE A 211 9.88 4.33 13.15
CA ILE A 211 10.16 5.71 13.61
C ILE A 211 8.90 6.40 14.21
N ARG A 212 7.81 5.65 14.43
CA ARG A 212 6.49 6.21 14.81
C ARG A 212 6.51 7.15 16.02
N GLU A 213 7.29 6.85 17.05
CA GLU A 213 7.39 7.69 18.26
C GLU A 213 7.95 9.07 17.92
N ALA A 214 8.98 9.13 17.08
CA ALA A 214 9.55 10.41 16.63
C ALA A 214 8.59 11.13 15.68
N ILE A 215 7.85 10.40 14.82
CA ILE A 215 6.80 11.01 13.99
C ILE A 215 5.71 11.63 14.86
N TRP A 216 5.25 10.96 15.91
CA TRP A 216 4.22 11.48 16.83
C TRP A 216 4.65 12.72 17.60
N GLN A 217 5.95 12.92 17.81
CA GLN A 217 6.53 14.08 18.47
C GLN A 217 6.93 15.21 17.50
N ASN A 218 6.92 14.96 16.20
CA ASN A 218 7.33 15.93 15.18
C ASN A 218 6.26 17.02 14.97
N GLU A 219 6.67 18.27 14.75
CA GLU A 219 5.74 19.38 14.52
C GLU A 219 4.90 19.23 13.22
N LYS A 220 5.41 18.47 12.24
CA LYS A 220 4.74 18.15 10.96
C LYS A 220 4.07 16.78 10.97
N ARG A 221 3.89 16.16 12.14
CA ARG A 221 3.23 14.84 12.34
C ARG A 221 1.98 14.68 11.46
N ASP A 222 1.08 15.66 11.51
CA ASP A 222 -0.22 15.53 10.85
C ASP A 222 -0.09 15.52 9.33
N GLN A 223 0.90 16.22 8.76
CA GLN A 223 1.17 16.21 7.31
C GLN A 223 1.74 14.86 6.87
N ILE A 224 2.67 14.30 7.66
CA ILE A 224 3.26 12.98 7.40
C ILE A 224 2.19 11.89 7.46
N ILE A 225 1.38 11.88 8.53
CA ILE A 225 0.30 10.89 8.69
C ILE A 225 -0.76 11.04 7.59
N ALA A 226 -1.11 12.27 7.20
CA ALA A 226 -2.06 12.49 6.10
C ALA A 226 -1.51 11.99 4.75
N ALA A 227 -0.22 12.18 4.47
CA ALA A 227 0.42 11.65 3.28
C ALA A 227 0.42 10.11 3.29
N LEU A 228 0.83 9.49 4.40
CA LEU A 228 0.81 8.03 4.55
C LEU A 228 -0.59 7.44 4.38
N ALA A 229 -1.60 8.01 5.06
CA ALA A 229 -2.98 7.53 4.96
C ALA A 229 -3.55 7.68 3.55
N PHE A 230 -3.23 8.79 2.85
CA PHE A 230 -3.61 9.01 1.45
C PHE A 230 -2.96 7.98 0.54
N TRP A 231 -1.64 7.91 0.54
CA TRP A 231 -0.89 7.01 -0.33
C TRP A 231 -1.03 5.53 0.05
N SER A 232 -1.61 5.16 1.19
CA SER A 232 -1.92 3.76 1.48
C SER A 232 -3.28 3.34 0.92
N ALA A 233 -4.07 4.28 0.39
CA ALA A 233 -5.47 4.09 0.05
C ALA A 233 -6.33 3.56 1.21
N LEU A 234 -6.02 3.95 2.45
CA LEU A 234 -6.77 3.49 3.64
C LEU A 234 -8.25 3.84 3.56
N GLN A 235 -8.58 4.92 2.85
CA GLN A 235 -9.92 5.46 2.69
C GLN A 235 -10.89 4.50 1.99
N GLU A 236 -10.39 3.57 1.18
CA GLU A 236 -11.20 2.51 0.58
C GLU A 236 -11.94 1.70 1.66
N THR A 237 -11.31 1.55 2.83
CA THR A 237 -11.78 0.72 3.95
C THR A 237 -12.81 1.41 4.85
N ARG A 238 -13.09 2.70 4.59
CA ARG A 238 -14.16 3.45 5.27
C ARG A 238 -15.54 2.84 5.01
N LYS A 239 -15.67 2.03 3.95
CA LYS A 239 -16.84 1.27 3.56
C LYS A 239 -16.46 -0.22 3.37
N PRO A 240 -17.44 -1.16 3.39
CA PRO A 240 -17.17 -2.54 3.01
C PRO A 240 -16.73 -2.65 1.54
N TYR A 241 -16.14 -3.80 1.20
CA TYR A 241 -15.78 -4.12 -0.18
C TYR A 241 -16.96 -3.92 -1.14
N GLN A 242 -16.70 -3.26 -2.27
CA GLN A 242 -17.67 -3.06 -3.33
C GLN A 242 -17.64 -4.27 -4.28
N HIS A 243 -18.77 -4.98 -4.41
CA HIS A 243 -18.87 -6.12 -5.33
C HIS A 243 -18.48 -5.74 -6.76
N GLY A 244 -17.68 -6.60 -7.40
CA GLY A 244 -17.16 -6.37 -8.75
C GLY A 244 -15.92 -5.48 -8.83
N ARG A 245 -15.31 -5.10 -7.70
CA ARG A 245 -14.03 -4.40 -7.68
C ARG A 245 -12.90 -5.35 -8.10
N ASP A 246 -12.25 -5.02 -9.21
CA ASP A 246 -11.17 -5.82 -9.82
C ASP A 246 -9.79 -5.52 -9.19
N GLU A 247 -8.77 -6.32 -9.54
CA GLU A 247 -7.38 -6.14 -9.12
C GLU A 247 -7.17 -6.29 -7.60
N LEU A 248 -7.99 -7.15 -6.96
CA LEU A 248 -7.92 -7.41 -5.53
C LEU A 248 -6.55 -7.96 -5.10
N LEU A 249 -5.97 -8.89 -5.87
CA LEU A 249 -4.67 -9.49 -5.56
C LEU A 249 -3.59 -8.43 -5.43
N ASP A 250 -3.53 -7.47 -6.35
CA ASP A 250 -2.52 -6.41 -6.29
C ASP A 250 -2.71 -5.53 -5.04
N THR A 251 -3.95 -5.15 -4.70
CA THR A 251 -4.21 -4.41 -3.45
C THR A 251 -3.86 -5.21 -2.21
N TRP A 252 -4.22 -6.49 -2.16
CA TRP A 252 -3.90 -7.35 -1.02
C TRP A 252 -2.39 -7.48 -0.82
N HIS A 253 -1.65 -7.67 -1.92
CA HIS A 253 -0.20 -7.83 -1.89
C HIS A 253 0.56 -6.54 -1.56
N THR A 254 0.14 -5.40 -2.09
CA THR A 254 0.97 -4.19 -2.07
C THR A 254 0.51 -3.13 -1.07
N LEU A 255 -0.79 -3.12 -0.73
CA LEU A 255 -1.38 -2.06 0.09
C LEU A 255 -1.85 -2.55 1.45
N SER A 256 -2.02 -3.84 1.71
CA SER A 256 -2.51 -4.32 3.02
C SER A 256 -1.62 -3.90 4.19
N MET A 257 -0.30 -4.06 4.06
CA MET A 257 0.64 -3.61 5.09
C MET A 257 0.64 -2.09 5.23
N ALA A 258 0.63 -1.36 4.11
CA ALA A 258 0.55 0.09 4.10
C ALA A 258 -0.72 0.62 4.81
N LYS A 259 -1.87 0.02 4.53
CA LYS A 259 -3.15 0.32 5.17
C LYS A 259 -3.11 -0.01 6.66
N THR A 260 -2.52 -1.14 7.04
CA THR A 260 -2.38 -1.57 8.44
C THR A 260 -1.55 -0.57 9.24
N VAL A 261 -0.36 -0.23 8.75
CA VAL A 261 0.51 0.78 9.37
C VAL A 261 -0.21 2.12 9.46
N SER A 262 -0.83 2.58 8.37
CA SER A 262 -1.51 3.88 8.35
C SER A 262 -2.70 3.95 9.30
N ALA A 263 -3.44 2.85 9.46
CA ALA A 263 -4.53 2.75 10.43
C ALA A 263 -4.01 2.88 11.88
N LEU A 264 -2.84 2.33 12.18
CA LEU A 264 -2.25 2.34 13.53
C LEU A 264 -1.43 3.59 13.84
N LEU A 265 -1.09 4.41 12.83
CA LEU A 265 -0.31 5.62 13.02
C LEU A 265 -1.13 6.83 13.49
N TYR A 266 -2.46 6.80 13.45
CA TYR A 266 -3.28 7.93 13.90
C TYR A 266 -2.94 8.37 15.34
N PRO A 267 -2.82 9.66 15.66
CA PRO A 267 -2.49 10.08 17.04
C PRO A 267 -3.59 9.72 18.04
N ASN A 268 -4.85 9.77 17.62
CA ASN A 268 -5.99 9.39 18.45
C ASN A 268 -6.20 7.87 18.42
N PRO A 269 -6.13 7.16 19.56
CA PRO A 269 -6.35 5.70 19.59
C PRO A 269 -7.78 5.30 19.19
N CYS A 270 -8.80 6.15 19.38
CA CYS A 270 -10.15 5.88 18.89
C CYS A 270 -10.22 5.85 17.36
N GLU A 271 -9.41 6.68 16.69
CA GLU A 271 -9.27 6.64 15.23
C GLU A 271 -8.56 5.36 14.76
N ARG A 272 -7.54 4.91 15.51
CA ARG A 272 -6.87 3.63 15.23
C ARG A 272 -7.85 2.46 15.27
N VAL A 273 -8.68 2.39 16.32
CA VAL A 273 -9.70 1.34 16.46
C VAL A 273 -10.72 1.42 15.32
N ARG A 274 -11.23 2.61 14.99
CA ARG A 274 -12.18 2.78 13.87
C ARG A 274 -11.56 2.35 12.53
N ALA A 275 -10.33 2.79 12.26
CA ALA A 275 -9.62 2.47 11.03
C ALA A 275 -9.30 0.97 10.92
N LEU A 276 -8.86 0.34 12.01
CA LEU A 276 -8.56 -1.10 12.05
C LEU A 276 -9.81 -1.96 11.90
N LYS A 277 -10.94 -1.58 12.52
CA LYS A 277 -12.25 -2.22 12.29
C LYS A 277 -12.69 -2.07 10.82
N GLY A 278 -12.52 -0.88 10.24
CA GLY A 278 -12.80 -0.63 8.83
C GLY A 278 -11.98 -1.51 7.91
N LEU A 279 -10.67 -1.61 8.16
CA LEU A 279 -9.74 -2.45 7.41
C LEU A 279 -10.07 -3.95 7.55
N SER A 280 -10.29 -4.44 8.76
CA SER A 280 -10.67 -5.83 9.01
C SER A 280 -11.97 -6.21 8.29
N ARG A 281 -13.00 -5.36 8.37
CA ARG A 281 -14.26 -5.54 7.64
C ARG A 281 -14.03 -5.52 6.13
N TRP A 282 -13.24 -4.58 5.62
CA TRP A 282 -12.95 -4.48 4.19
C TRP A 282 -12.23 -5.74 3.68
N ILE A 283 -11.19 -6.21 4.38
CA ILE A 283 -10.48 -7.44 4.03
C ILE A 283 -11.45 -8.64 4.08
N SER A 284 -12.20 -8.79 5.17
CA SER A 284 -13.16 -9.89 5.34
C SER A 284 -14.20 -9.92 4.21
N THR A 285 -14.77 -8.78 3.87
CA THR A 285 -15.76 -8.68 2.79
C THR A 285 -15.17 -8.80 1.40
N SER A 286 -13.87 -8.50 1.23
CA SER A 286 -13.14 -8.67 -0.04
C SER A 286 -12.72 -10.12 -0.30
N LEU A 287 -12.47 -10.91 0.75
CA LEU A 287 -12.13 -12.33 0.68
C LEU A 287 -13.39 -13.16 0.37
N ASN A 288 -13.87 -13.00 -0.86
CA ASN A 288 -15.00 -13.74 -1.42
C ASN A 288 -14.62 -14.36 -2.77
N TYR A 289 -15.49 -15.24 -3.26
CA TYR A 289 -15.34 -15.81 -4.59
C TYR A 289 -15.76 -14.81 -5.66
N THR A 290 -14.84 -14.52 -6.57
CA THR A 290 -15.03 -13.54 -7.65
C THR A 290 -15.60 -14.19 -8.91
N PRO A 291 -16.56 -13.55 -9.61
CA PRO A 291 -17.18 -14.13 -10.79
C PRO A 291 -16.30 -14.00 -12.04
N GLY A 292 -16.50 -14.89 -13.01
CA GLY A 292 -15.85 -14.83 -14.33
C GLY A 292 -14.33 -14.68 -14.24
N THR A 293 -13.78 -13.78 -15.06
CA THR A 293 -12.33 -13.53 -15.17
C THR A 293 -11.82 -12.40 -14.27
N ILE A 294 -12.68 -11.79 -13.45
CA ILE A 294 -12.30 -10.72 -12.50
C ILE A 294 -11.22 -11.27 -11.54
N GLY A 295 -10.22 -10.45 -11.21
CA GLY A 295 -9.15 -10.88 -10.31
C GLY A 295 -9.67 -11.17 -8.89
N GLY A 296 -9.16 -12.23 -8.27
CA GLY A 296 -9.59 -12.67 -6.94
C GLY A 296 -9.52 -14.18 -6.76
N ILE A 297 -9.99 -14.66 -5.61
CA ILE A 297 -10.12 -16.11 -5.34
C ILE A 297 -11.37 -16.63 -6.06
N LYS A 298 -11.31 -17.86 -6.58
CA LYS A 298 -12.39 -18.58 -7.26
C LYS A 298 -12.94 -19.68 -6.36
N VAL A 299 -14.13 -20.17 -6.70
CA VAL A 299 -14.85 -21.16 -5.89
C VAL A 299 -14.08 -22.48 -5.71
N ASP A 300 -13.18 -22.81 -6.63
CA ASP A 300 -12.27 -23.95 -6.56
C ASP A 300 -10.94 -23.65 -5.84
N GLY A 301 -10.81 -22.46 -5.25
CA GLY A 301 -9.61 -21.97 -4.58
C GLY A 301 -8.55 -21.39 -5.53
N THR A 302 -8.69 -21.52 -6.85
CA THR A 302 -7.75 -20.88 -7.77
C THR A 302 -7.83 -19.36 -7.70
N THR A 303 -6.77 -18.69 -8.10
CA THR A 303 -6.59 -17.25 -7.92
C THR A 303 -6.31 -16.59 -9.27
N PHE A 304 -7.14 -15.61 -9.61
CA PHE A 304 -7.09 -14.98 -10.91
C PHE A 304 -6.43 -13.60 -10.85
N HIS A 305 -5.64 -13.34 -11.88
CA HIS A 305 -5.09 -12.02 -12.20
C HIS A 305 -4.87 -11.95 -13.72
N HIS A 306 -4.88 -10.75 -14.31
CA HIS A 306 -4.80 -10.58 -15.78
C HIS A 306 -5.83 -11.41 -16.57
N GLY A 307 -7.04 -11.59 -16.02
CA GLY A 307 -8.12 -12.32 -16.68
C GLY A 307 -8.03 -13.85 -16.65
N GLY A 308 -7.09 -14.44 -15.91
CA GLY A 308 -6.93 -15.90 -15.83
C GLY A 308 -6.24 -16.38 -14.56
N PHE A 309 -6.18 -17.70 -14.38
CA PHE A 309 -5.46 -18.31 -13.27
C PHE A 309 -3.97 -17.96 -13.33
N TYR A 310 -3.44 -17.37 -12.25
CA TYR A 310 -2.08 -16.81 -12.24
C TYR A 310 -1.38 -16.99 -10.87
N PRO A 311 -0.77 -18.16 -10.62
CA PRO A 311 -0.07 -18.47 -9.36
C PRO A 311 0.97 -17.43 -8.92
N ALA A 312 1.74 -16.86 -9.85
CA ALA A 312 2.79 -15.87 -9.53
C ALA A 312 2.25 -14.55 -8.91
N TYR A 313 0.97 -14.24 -9.08
CA TYR A 313 0.32 -13.11 -8.39
C TYR A 313 -0.33 -13.51 -7.07
N THR A 314 -0.36 -14.80 -6.77
CA THR A 314 -0.90 -15.37 -5.53
C THR A 314 0.15 -15.40 -4.45
N THR A 315 1.40 -15.69 -4.85
CA THR A 315 2.56 -15.46 -3.98
C THR A 315 2.64 -13.99 -3.59
N GLY A 316 2.91 -13.74 -2.32
CA GLY A 316 2.85 -12.40 -1.74
C GLY A 316 1.45 -11.99 -1.27
N VAL A 317 0.37 -12.36 -1.98
CA VAL A 317 -1.00 -12.15 -1.49
C VAL A 317 -1.27 -13.00 -0.27
N LEU A 318 -0.99 -14.29 -0.36
CA LEU A 318 -1.21 -15.22 0.75
C LEU A 318 -0.32 -14.89 1.95
N ALA A 319 0.95 -14.54 1.70
CA ALA A 319 1.84 -13.98 2.70
C ALA A 319 1.23 -12.76 3.42
N MET A 320 0.82 -11.72 2.68
CA MET A 320 0.33 -10.46 3.28
C MET A 320 -0.99 -10.64 4.04
N ILE A 321 -1.93 -11.41 3.51
CA ILE A 321 -3.21 -11.66 4.21
C ILE A 321 -3.01 -12.62 5.39
N GLY A 322 -2.08 -13.57 5.28
CA GLY A 322 -1.66 -14.40 6.41
C GLY A 322 -1.05 -13.58 7.54
N GLN A 323 -0.18 -12.63 7.22
CA GLN A 323 0.36 -11.68 8.19
C GLN A 323 -0.75 -10.86 8.85
N PHE A 324 -1.71 -10.30 8.10
CA PHE A 324 -2.85 -9.59 8.70
C PHE A 324 -3.69 -10.49 9.63
N THR A 325 -3.86 -11.76 9.25
CA THR A 325 -4.54 -12.76 10.08
C THR A 325 -3.79 -12.99 11.39
N HIS A 326 -2.46 -13.09 11.35
CA HIS A 326 -1.62 -13.20 12.54
C HIS A 326 -1.72 -11.96 13.43
N LEU A 327 -1.62 -10.76 12.85
CA LEU A 327 -1.70 -9.50 13.59
C LEU A 327 -3.00 -9.42 14.40
N THR A 328 -4.12 -9.81 13.79
CA THR A 328 -5.47 -9.66 14.36
C THR A 328 -5.99 -10.89 15.11
N GLN A 329 -5.22 -11.97 15.19
CA GLN A 329 -5.62 -13.23 15.81
C GLN A 329 -6.06 -13.05 17.27
N GLY A 330 -7.24 -13.57 17.62
CA GLY A 330 -7.77 -13.53 18.99
C GLY A 330 -8.23 -12.14 19.44
N THR A 331 -8.53 -11.25 18.50
CA THR A 331 -9.06 -9.89 18.76
C THR A 331 -10.39 -9.68 18.03
N ASP A 332 -11.12 -8.62 18.37
CA ASP A 332 -12.32 -8.21 17.63
C ASP A 332 -12.01 -7.70 16.20
N TYR A 333 -10.72 -7.54 15.86
CA TYR A 333 -10.27 -7.21 14.50
C TYR A 333 -10.02 -8.45 13.65
N GLN A 334 -10.17 -9.66 14.19
CA GLN A 334 -9.96 -10.89 13.44
C GLN A 334 -10.88 -10.99 12.22
N LEU A 335 -10.36 -11.51 11.12
CA LEU A 335 -11.16 -11.78 9.92
C LEU A 335 -12.30 -12.76 10.21
N THR A 336 -13.45 -12.57 9.56
CA THR A 336 -14.60 -13.46 9.77
C THR A 336 -14.26 -14.90 9.40
N LEU A 337 -15.03 -15.85 9.95
CA LEU A 337 -14.82 -17.27 9.69
C LEU A 337 -14.92 -17.59 8.19
N GLU A 338 -15.91 -17.01 7.52
CA GLU A 338 -16.17 -17.21 6.09
C GLU A 338 -14.99 -16.69 5.25
N ALA A 339 -14.48 -15.50 5.59
CA ALA A 339 -13.32 -14.92 4.91
C ALA A 339 -12.07 -15.80 5.05
N ARG A 340 -11.84 -16.35 6.25
CA ARG A 340 -10.73 -17.27 6.51
C ARG A 340 -10.91 -18.62 5.83
N GLN A 341 -12.14 -19.11 5.66
CA GLN A 341 -12.43 -20.31 4.89
C GLN A 341 -12.19 -20.11 3.38
N VAL A 342 -12.56 -18.95 2.82
CA VAL A 342 -12.23 -18.59 1.43
C VAL A 342 -10.71 -18.47 1.26
N LEU A 343 -10.02 -17.86 2.23
CA LEU A 343 -8.56 -17.81 2.20
C LEU A 343 -7.95 -19.22 2.26
N LYS A 344 -8.44 -20.10 3.14
CA LYS A 344 -8.01 -21.50 3.24
C LYS A 344 -8.13 -22.23 1.90
N SER A 345 -9.20 -22.02 1.13
CA SER A 345 -9.33 -22.68 -0.18
C SER A 345 -8.22 -22.28 -1.15
N ALA A 346 -7.76 -21.02 -1.11
CA ALA A 346 -6.61 -20.56 -1.90
C ALA A 346 -5.28 -21.19 -1.45
N PHE A 347 -5.07 -21.35 -0.13
CA PHE A 347 -3.90 -22.08 0.39
C PHE A 347 -3.88 -23.54 -0.05
N LEU A 348 -5.02 -24.23 0.03
CA LEU A 348 -5.15 -25.62 -0.41
C LEU A 348 -4.97 -25.78 -1.92
N ALA A 349 -5.50 -24.85 -2.71
CA ALA A 349 -5.26 -24.83 -4.16
C ALA A 349 -3.77 -24.66 -4.46
N MET A 350 -3.10 -23.69 -3.82
CA MET A 350 -1.66 -23.46 -3.99
C MET A 350 -0.82 -24.67 -3.65
N ARG A 351 -1.14 -25.34 -2.55
CA ARG A 351 -0.53 -26.63 -2.20
C ARG A 351 -0.76 -27.68 -3.29
N ASN A 352 -1.98 -27.78 -3.82
CA ASN A 352 -2.34 -28.83 -4.78
C ASN A 352 -1.69 -28.68 -6.15
N TYR A 353 -1.61 -27.45 -6.68
CA TYR A 353 -1.01 -27.21 -7.98
C TYR A 353 0.53 -27.12 -7.94
N SER A 354 1.11 -27.13 -6.73
CA SER A 354 2.56 -27.10 -6.52
C SER A 354 3.07 -28.48 -6.10
N ASN A 355 4.26 -28.86 -6.56
CA ASN A 355 5.01 -30.00 -6.06
C ASN A 355 6.04 -29.52 -5.02
N LYS A 356 5.76 -29.79 -3.74
CA LYS A 356 6.41 -29.14 -2.60
C LYS A 356 6.24 -27.63 -2.63
N TYR A 357 7.14 -26.88 -3.28
CA TYR A 357 7.06 -25.41 -3.38
C TYR A 357 6.80 -24.94 -4.81
N GLU A 358 7.24 -25.70 -5.81
CA GLU A 358 7.32 -25.26 -7.20
C GLU A 358 6.10 -25.69 -7.99
N TRP A 359 5.70 -24.92 -9.00
CA TRP A 359 4.62 -25.30 -9.91
C TRP A 359 5.10 -25.39 -11.35
N SER A 360 4.34 -26.10 -12.19
CA SER A 360 4.76 -26.44 -13.55
C SER A 360 4.85 -25.20 -14.46
N THR A 361 5.64 -25.35 -15.53
CA THR A 361 5.76 -24.34 -16.59
C THR A 361 4.42 -24.00 -17.24
N GLY A 362 3.48 -24.95 -17.29
CA GLY A 362 2.13 -24.75 -17.84
C GLY A 362 1.28 -23.72 -17.11
N ILE A 363 1.61 -23.40 -15.85
CA ILE A 363 0.90 -22.40 -15.04
C ILE A 363 1.84 -21.29 -14.52
N SER A 364 3.00 -21.11 -15.15
CA SER A 364 4.02 -20.13 -14.75
C SER A 364 3.78 -18.71 -15.30
N GLY A 365 2.73 -18.51 -16.11
CA GLY A 365 2.46 -17.22 -16.75
C GLY A 365 3.67 -16.71 -17.55
N ARG A 366 4.09 -15.47 -17.30
CA ARG A 366 5.22 -14.83 -18.00
C ARG A 366 6.60 -15.15 -17.41
N HIS A 367 6.67 -15.95 -16.35
CA HIS A 367 7.90 -16.25 -15.62
C HIS A 367 8.20 -17.75 -15.61
N PRO A 368 8.37 -18.39 -16.78
CA PRO A 368 8.68 -19.82 -16.85
C PRO A 368 9.96 -20.12 -16.07
N PHE A 369 10.01 -21.30 -15.43
CA PHE A 369 11.16 -21.83 -14.67
C PHE A 369 11.47 -21.16 -13.32
N SER A 370 10.61 -20.28 -12.80
CA SER A 370 10.85 -19.59 -11.52
C SER A 370 9.65 -19.59 -10.56
N GLY A 371 8.59 -20.31 -10.93
CA GLY A 371 7.34 -20.39 -10.18
C GLY A 371 7.48 -21.24 -8.92
N SER A 372 7.42 -20.61 -7.75
CA SER A 372 7.53 -21.29 -6.46
C SER A 372 6.96 -20.45 -5.32
N MET A 373 6.40 -21.12 -4.30
CA MET A 373 6.04 -20.51 -3.01
C MET A 373 7.27 -19.84 -2.39
N LYS A 374 7.07 -18.72 -1.71
CA LYS A 374 8.11 -18.06 -0.91
C LYS A 374 7.97 -18.41 0.56
N GLU A 375 9.03 -18.18 1.34
CA GLU A 375 9.06 -18.47 2.78
C GLU A 375 7.87 -17.83 3.52
N ASP A 376 7.54 -16.59 3.19
CA ASP A 376 6.40 -15.89 3.79
C ASP A 376 5.04 -16.51 3.40
N ASP A 377 4.93 -17.08 2.19
CA ASP A 377 3.71 -17.81 1.78
C ASP A 377 3.58 -19.11 2.60
N ILE A 378 4.69 -19.78 2.90
CA ILE A 378 4.74 -20.98 3.73
C ILE A 378 4.37 -20.64 5.18
N ALA A 379 4.99 -19.61 5.75
CA ALA A 379 4.68 -19.13 7.11
C ALA A 379 3.19 -18.77 7.26
N ALA A 380 2.57 -18.25 6.20
CA ALA A 380 1.17 -17.90 6.20
C ALA A 380 0.21 -19.10 6.34
N PHE A 381 0.61 -20.32 6.00
CA PHE A 381 -0.16 -21.53 6.36
C PHE A 381 -0.29 -21.65 7.88
N ALA A 382 0.82 -21.45 8.63
CA ALA A 382 0.81 -21.51 10.09
C ALA A 382 -0.03 -20.38 10.70
N TYR A 383 0.10 -19.15 10.19
CA TYR A 383 -0.72 -18.03 10.65
C TYR A 383 -2.22 -18.28 10.49
N LEU A 384 -2.64 -18.81 9.34
CA LEU A 384 -4.04 -19.15 9.13
C LEU A 384 -4.48 -20.34 9.98
N ALA A 385 -3.63 -21.37 10.13
CA ALA A 385 -3.93 -22.52 10.98
C ALA A 385 -4.19 -22.11 12.44
N LEU A 386 -3.33 -21.25 12.99
CA LEU A 386 -3.43 -20.76 14.37
C LEU A 386 -4.62 -19.81 14.58
N SER A 387 -5.24 -19.29 13.52
CA SER A 387 -6.41 -18.41 13.63
C SER A 387 -7.68 -19.12 14.14
N GLY A 388 -7.65 -20.44 14.29
CA GLY A 388 -8.74 -21.28 14.79
C GLY A 388 -9.14 -22.35 13.78
N ASP A 389 -10.04 -23.24 14.19
CA ASP A 389 -10.53 -24.31 13.31
C ASP A 389 -11.44 -23.78 12.19
N LEU A 390 -11.07 -24.10 10.94
CA LEU A 390 -11.85 -23.73 9.75
C LEU A 390 -12.60 -24.94 9.15
N SER A 391 -12.48 -26.12 9.77
CA SER A 391 -13.17 -27.35 9.35
C SER A 391 -14.55 -27.55 9.96
N GLY A 392 -14.86 -26.84 11.07
CA GLY A 392 -16.12 -26.98 11.80
C GLY A 392 -16.14 -28.16 12.78
N GLN A 393 -15.00 -28.73 13.12
CA GLN A 393 -14.84 -29.86 14.05
C GLN A 393 -14.66 -29.43 15.51
N GLY A 394 -14.47 -28.13 15.78
CA GLY A 394 -14.32 -27.58 17.12
C GLY A 394 -12.91 -27.68 17.69
N ASN A 395 -11.89 -27.81 16.84
CA ASN A 395 -10.48 -27.81 17.28
C ASN A 395 -10.01 -26.40 17.69
N SER A 396 -8.91 -26.32 18.44
CA SER A 396 -8.31 -25.02 18.80
C SER A 396 -7.58 -24.34 17.63
N PHE A 397 -7.18 -25.09 16.61
CA PHE A 397 -6.53 -24.62 15.38
C PHE A 397 -6.86 -25.55 14.20
N ASP A 398 -6.57 -25.11 12.97
CA ASP A 398 -6.86 -25.90 11.77
C ASP A 398 -5.78 -26.98 11.53
N HIS A 399 -6.12 -28.24 11.80
CA HIS A 399 -5.18 -29.36 11.66
C HIS A 399 -4.70 -29.59 10.22
N ALA A 400 -5.55 -29.33 9.22
CA ALA A 400 -5.19 -29.55 7.82
C ALA A 400 -4.14 -28.54 7.36
N LEU A 401 -4.35 -27.25 7.65
CA LEU A 401 -3.36 -26.21 7.35
C LEU A 401 -2.07 -26.39 8.16
N ALA A 402 -2.16 -26.82 9.42
CA ALA A 402 -0.98 -27.12 10.23
C ALA A 402 -0.17 -28.30 9.65
N ALA A 403 -0.84 -29.36 9.21
CA ALA A 403 -0.18 -30.48 8.55
C ALA A 403 0.45 -30.06 7.22
N ASP A 404 -0.23 -29.22 6.44
CA ASP A 404 0.31 -28.67 5.19
C ASP A 404 1.54 -27.80 5.45
N TYR A 405 1.54 -26.97 6.50
CA TYR A 405 2.70 -26.18 6.93
C TYR A 405 3.87 -27.08 7.32
N LEU A 406 3.67 -28.13 8.13
CA LEU A 406 4.75 -29.02 8.57
C LEU A 406 5.33 -29.89 7.44
N ARG A 407 4.55 -30.08 6.36
CA ARG A 407 4.98 -30.82 5.16
C ARG A 407 5.83 -29.95 4.23
N LEU A 408 5.49 -28.66 4.15
CA LEU A 408 6.25 -27.65 3.41
C LEU A 408 7.54 -27.35 4.16
#